data_AF-A0A147J3Y3-F1
#
_entry.id   AF-A0A147J3Y3-F1
#
_cell.length_a   1.000
_cell.length_b   1.000
_cell.length_c   1.000
_cell.angle_alpha   90.00
_cell.angle_beta   90.00
_cell.angle_gamma   90.00
#
_symmetry.space_group_name_H-M   'P 1'
#
loop_
_entity.id
_entity.type
_entity.pdbx_description
1 polymer ?
#
loop_
_entity_poly.entity_id
_entity_poly.type
_entity_poly.pdbx_seq_one_letter_code
_entity_poly.pdbx_strand_id
1 'polypeptide(L)'
;MFQSTIFGVAALCVATSAVTQVAPAPFSLPPLTYAAAALEPVIDAQTMTIHHDRHHQAYVDALNKAVAADPALKGQSLDALVAKAGTLPVAVRNNAGGHWNHSFFWKTMAPPA
;
A
#
# COMPACT_ATOMS: atom_id res chain seq x y z
N MET A 1 -53.01 -8.77 -52.09
CA MET A 1 -52.93 -9.20 -50.67
C MET A 1 -51.65 -10.00 -50.49
N PHE A 2 -50.53 -9.38 -50.10
CA PHE A 2 -49.43 -10.09 -49.43
C PHE A 2 -48.70 -9.08 -48.55
N GLN A 3 -48.98 -9.18 -47.25
CA GLN A 3 -48.43 -8.35 -46.18
C GLN A 3 -46.99 -8.83 -45.90
N SER A 4 -45.99 -7.99 -46.16
CA SER A 4 -44.59 -8.29 -45.80
C SER A 4 -44.25 -7.64 -44.45
N THR A 5 -44.04 -8.49 -43.45
CA THR A 5 -43.70 -8.14 -42.07
C THR A 5 -42.23 -7.79 -41.98
N ILE A 6 -41.91 -6.56 -41.56
CA ILE A 6 -40.55 -6.12 -41.23
C ILE A 6 -40.25 -6.53 -39.79
N PHE A 7 -39.29 -7.45 -39.59
CA PHE A 7 -38.72 -7.75 -38.28
C PHE A 7 -37.65 -6.69 -37.94
N GLY A 8 -37.94 -5.87 -36.93
CA GLY A 8 -36.98 -4.92 -36.36
C GLY A 8 -35.91 -5.66 -35.56
N VAL A 9 -34.65 -5.49 -35.95
CA VAL A 9 -33.49 -5.96 -35.17
C VAL A 9 -33.20 -4.91 -34.10
N ALA A 10 -33.56 -5.21 -32.86
CA ALA A 10 -33.17 -4.40 -31.72
C ALA A 10 -31.65 -4.52 -31.51
N ALA A 11 -30.92 -3.43 -31.73
CA ALA A 11 -29.51 -3.34 -31.43
C ALA A 11 -29.31 -3.38 -29.91
N LEU A 12 -28.86 -4.53 -29.40
CA LEU A 12 -28.48 -4.71 -28.00
C LEU A 12 -27.12 -4.01 -27.78
N CYS A 13 -27.16 -2.77 -27.30
CA CYS A 13 -25.97 -2.07 -26.81
C CYS A 13 -25.45 -2.78 -25.55
N VAL A 14 -24.41 -3.61 -25.71
CA VAL A 14 -23.66 -4.17 -24.58
C VAL A 14 -22.77 -3.07 -24.02
N ALA A 15 -23.20 -2.45 -22.91
CA ALA A 15 -22.34 -1.56 -22.14
C ALA A 15 -21.25 -2.39 -21.48
N THR A 16 -20.03 -2.33 -22.02
CA THR A 16 -18.86 -2.90 -21.37
C THR A 16 -18.48 -2.02 -20.19
N SER A 17 -18.84 -2.43 -18.98
CA SER A 17 -18.33 -1.81 -17.74
C SER A 17 -16.81 -1.96 -17.71
N ALA A 18 -16.10 -0.84 -17.80
CA ALA A 18 -14.65 -0.82 -17.57
C ALA A 18 -14.40 -1.19 -16.11
N VAL A 19 -13.87 -2.39 -15.89
CA VAL A 19 -13.33 -2.77 -14.58
C VAL A 19 -12.08 -1.93 -14.37
N THR A 20 -12.15 -0.96 -13.46
CA THR A 20 -10.98 -0.19 -13.06
C THR A 20 -9.99 -1.14 -12.39
N GLN A 21 -8.97 -1.57 -13.13
CA GLN A 21 -7.90 -2.39 -12.59
C GLN A 21 -7.12 -1.54 -11.58
N VAL A 22 -7.29 -1.82 -10.28
CA VAL A 22 -6.49 -1.19 -9.23
C VAL A 22 -5.07 -1.71 -9.41
N ALA A 23 -4.17 -0.82 -9.85
CA ALA A 23 -2.75 -1.15 -9.90
C ALA A 23 -2.27 -1.61 -8.52
N PRO A 24 -1.37 -2.60 -8.44
CA PRO A 24 -0.85 -3.06 -7.16
C PRO A 24 -0.24 -1.88 -6.39
N ALA A 25 -0.48 -1.87 -5.07
CA ALA A 25 0.01 -0.81 -4.21
C ALA A 25 1.55 -0.75 -4.27
N PRO A 26 2.17 0.44 -4.43
CA PRO A 26 3.60 0.56 -4.68
C PRO A 26 4.49 0.19 -3.48
N PHE A 27 3.95 0.22 -2.26
CA PHE A 27 4.66 -0.14 -1.03
C PHE A 27 3.93 -1.27 -0.29
N SER A 28 4.70 -2.12 0.40
CA SER A 28 4.21 -3.27 1.14
C SER A 28 4.84 -3.34 2.53
N LEU A 29 4.09 -3.87 3.50
CA LEU A 29 4.62 -4.19 4.82
C LEU A 29 5.67 -5.31 4.70
N PRO A 30 6.95 -5.08 5.02
CA PRO A 30 7.96 -6.14 5.03
C PRO A 30 7.64 -7.13 6.16
N PRO A 31 7.73 -8.44 5.97
CA PRO A 31 7.50 -9.40 7.04
C PRO A 31 8.58 -9.28 8.12
N LEU A 32 8.22 -9.55 9.37
CA LEU A 32 9.22 -9.80 10.43
C LEU A 32 10.05 -11.04 10.08
N THR A 33 11.37 -10.95 10.28
CA THR A 33 12.32 -12.06 10.06
C THR A 33 12.47 -12.98 11.27
N TYR A 34 11.69 -12.74 12.33
CA TYR A 34 11.67 -13.50 13.56
C TYR A 34 10.26 -13.47 14.17
N ALA A 35 9.96 -14.40 15.08
CA ALA A 35 8.65 -14.47 15.75
C ALA A 35 8.40 -13.24 16.63
N ALA A 36 7.13 -12.86 16.84
CA ALA A 36 6.77 -11.71 17.67
C ALA A 36 7.31 -11.80 19.11
N ALA A 37 7.42 -13.01 19.68
CA ALA A 37 7.97 -13.23 21.01
C ALA A 37 9.51 -13.35 21.06
N ALA A 38 10.21 -13.24 19.92
CA ALA A 38 11.64 -13.54 19.84
C ALA A 38 12.54 -12.50 20.54
N LEU A 39 11.99 -11.35 20.94
CA LEU A 39 12.70 -10.28 21.64
C LEU A 39 12.36 -10.21 23.14
N GLU A 40 11.58 -11.17 23.65
CA GLU A 40 11.31 -11.26 25.08
C GLU A 40 12.59 -11.60 25.89
N PRO A 41 12.73 -11.10 27.12
CA PRO A 41 11.78 -10.26 27.87
C PRO A 41 11.94 -8.75 27.62
N VAL A 42 12.77 -8.34 26.65
CA VAL A 42 13.11 -6.93 26.43
C VAL A 42 11.98 -6.18 25.72
N ILE A 43 11.34 -6.83 24.74
CA ILE A 43 10.14 -6.33 24.06
C ILE A 43 9.13 -7.46 24.00
N ASP A 44 7.93 -7.23 24.53
CA ASP A 44 6.88 -8.24 24.61
C ASP A 44 6.20 -8.51 23.25
N ALA A 45 5.66 -9.72 23.09
CA ALA A 45 5.01 -10.15 21.85
C ALA A 45 3.79 -9.29 21.46
N GLN A 46 3.06 -8.75 22.43
CA GLN A 46 1.90 -7.89 22.16
C GLN A 46 2.35 -6.56 21.55
N THR A 47 3.40 -5.94 22.10
CA THR A 47 4.03 -4.75 21.53
C THR A 47 4.54 -5.03 20.11
N MET A 48 5.26 -6.13 19.89
CA MET A 48 5.75 -6.49 18.55
C MET A 48 4.61 -6.64 17.52
N THR A 49 3.54 -7.32 17.90
CA THR A 49 2.36 -7.52 17.04
C THR A 49 1.68 -6.20 16.71
N ILE A 50 1.45 -5.33 17.69
CA ILE A 50 0.80 -4.03 17.46
C ILE A 50 1.71 -3.10 16.65
N HIS A 51 2.99 -3.05 16.98
CA HIS A 51 3.94 -2.13 16.36
C HIS A 51 4.22 -2.51 14.90
N HIS A 52 4.28 -3.81 14.57
CA HIS A 52 4.42 -4.28 13.19
C HIS A 52 3.07 -4.30 12.44
N ASP A 53 2.10 -5.09 12.88
CA ASP A 53 0.90 -5.39 12.09
C ASP A 53 -0.11 -4.23 12.06
N ARG A 54 0.00 -3.27 13.00
CA ARG A 54 -0.91 -2.12 13.06
C ARG A 54 -0.18 -0.82 12.75
N HIS A 55 0.84 -0.48 13.54
CA HIS A 55 1.49 0.83 13.42
C HIS A 55 2.29 0.97 12.11
N HIS A 56 3.14 -0.01 11.78
CA HIS A 56 3.86 -0.01 10.51
C HIS A 56 2.90 -0.15 9.32
N GLN A 57 1.90 -1.03 9.39
CA GLN A 57 0.88 -1.17 8.34
C GLN A 57 0.13 0.15 8.06
N ALA A 58 -0.21 0.91 9.10
CA ALA A 58 -0.90 2.20 8.93
C ALA A 58 -0.07 3.20 8.11
N TYR A 59 1.26 3.24 8.30
CA TYR A 59 2.14 4.06 7.47
C TYR A 59 2.17 3.59 6.02
N VAL A 60 2.22 2.28 5.78
CA VAL A 60 2.21 1.70 4.42
C VAL A 60 0.91 2.06 3.70
N ASP A 61 -0.24 1.87 4.35
CA ASP A 61 -1.55 2.17 3.76
C ASP A 61 -1.72 3.66 3.46
N ALA A 62 -1.37 4.51 4.42
CA ALA A 62 -1.46 5.95 4.26
C ALA A 62 -0.49 6.50 3.20
N LEU A 63 0.72 5.92 3.09
CA LEU A 63 1.68 6.26 2.05
C LEU A 63 1.15 5.88 0.66
N ASN A 64 0.63 4.66 0.50
CA ASN A 64 0.05 4.19 -0.75
C ASN A 64 -1.10 5.10 -1.21
N LYS A 65 -1.97 5.50 -0.28
CA LYS A 65 -3.04 6.47 -0.57
C LYS A 65 -2.49 7.83 -1.00
N ALA A 66 -1.47 8.34 -0.29
CA ALA A 66 -0.89 9.65 -0.60
C ALA A 66 -0.18 9.68 -1.97
N VAL A 67 0.53 8.61 -2.32
CA VAL A 67 1.24 8.49 -3.61
C VAL A 67 0.27 8.26 -4.77
N ALA A 68 -0.81 7.50 -4.56
CA ALA A 68 -1.85 7.34 -5.58
C ALA A 68 -2.57 8.65 -5.93
N ALA A 69 -2.60 9.61 -4.99
CA ALA A 69 -3.22 10.92 -5.19
C ALA A 69 -2.34 11.93 -5.94
N ASP A 70 -1.05 11.65 -6.13
CA ASP A 70 -0.10 12.53 -6.80
C ASP A 70 0.67 11.80 -7.91
N PRO A 71 0.31 12.02 -9.20
CA PRO A 71 0.99 11.39 -10.34
C PRO A 71 2.50 11.64 -10.39
N ALA A 72 3.00 12.75 -9.82
CA ALA A 72 4.43 13.06 -9.79
C ALA A 72 5.23 12.11 -8.89
N LEU A 73 4.55 11.42 -7.96
CA LEU A 73 5.16 10.46 -7.04
C LEU A 73 5.14 9.02 -7.56
N LYS A 74 4.45 8.76 -8.68
CA LYS A 74 4.31 7.42 -9.24
C LYS A 74 5.67 6.82 -9.60
N GLY A 75 5.92 5.62 -9.11
CA GLY A 75 7.15 4.86 -9.41
C GLY A 75 8.39 5.29 -8.62
N GLN A 76 8.30 6.28 -7.73
CA GLN A 76 9.41 6.62 -6.85
C GLN A 76 9.60 5.56 -5.76
N SER A 77 10.86 5.22 -5.46
CA SER A 77 11.19 4.31 -4.36
C SER A 77 11.01 4.98 -3.00
N LEU A 78 10.92 4.18 -1.95
CA LEU A 78 10.81 4.67 -0.58
C LEU A 78 12.00 5.56 -0.20
N ASP A 79 13.22 5.12 -0.52
CA ASP A 79 14.45 5.88 -0.26
C ASP A 79 14.47 7.21 -1.01
N ALA A 80 13.99 7.24 -2.27
CA ALA A 80 13.91 8.46 -3.05
C ALA A 80 12.92 9.47 -2.45
N LEU A 81 11.81 8.99 -1.85
CA LEU A 81 10.87 9.86 -1.13
C LEU A 81 11.50 10.41 0.15
N VAL A 82 12.16 9.56 0.94
CA VAL A 82 12.79 9.97 2.22
C VAL A 82 13.96 10.93 1.99
N ALA A 83 14.76 10.73 0.94
CA ALA A 83 15.89 11.60 0.60
C ALA A 83 15.50 13.07 0.35
N LYS A 84 14.25 13.32 -0.06
CA LYS A 84 13.69 14.67 -0.26
C LYS A 84 12.50 14.97 0.65
N ALA A 85 12.41 14.29 1.80
CA ALA A 85 11.28 14.39 2.72
C ALA A 85 10.91 15.84 3.10
N GLY A 86 11.90 16.74 3.20
CA GLY A 86 11.68 18.16 3.50
C GLY A 86 10.91 18.94 2.43
N THR A 87 10.83 18.44 1.19
CA THR A 87 10.13 19.09 0.07
C THR A 87 8.77 18.46 -0.24
N LEU A 88 8.41 17.39 0.47
CA LEU A 88 7.19 16.62 0.19
C LEU A 88 6.02 17.09 1.06
N PRO A 89 4.76 16.88 0.60
CA PRO A 89 3.59 17.09 1.43
C PRO A 89 3.70 16.31 2.76
N VAL A 90 3.18 16.89 3.84
CA VAL A 90 3.26 16.32 5.19
C VAL A 90 2.78 14.86 5.24
N ALA A 91 1.71 14.53 4.50
CA ALA A 91 1.19 13.17 4.40
C ALA A 91 2.22 12.19 3.82
N VAL A 92 2.92 12.56 2.74
CA VAL A 92 3.95 11.70 2.15
C VAL A 92 5.17 11.64 3.06
N ARG A 93 5.64 12.80 3.55
CA ARG A 93 6.79 12.89 4.45
C ARG A 93 6.64 11.99 5.67
N ASN A 94 5.53 12.12 6.39
CA ASN A 94 5.31 11.40 7.64
C ASN A 94 5.14 9.90 7.41
N ASN A 95 4.41 9.49 6.36
CA ASN A 95 4.15 8.08 6.12
C ASN A 95 5.31 7.35 5.41
N ALA A 96 6.04 8.02 4.51
CA ALA A 96 7.28 7.50 3.94
C ALA A 96 8.36 7.36 5.01
N GLY A 97 8.53 8.39 5.86
CA GLY A 97 9.43 8.32 7.00
C GLY A 97 9.03 7.21 7.98
N GLY A 98 7.74 7.09 8.32
CA GLY A 98 7.23 6.03 9.18
C GLY A 98 7.53 4.64 8.63
N HIS A 99 7.20 4.38 7.37
CA HIS A 99 7.48 3.11 6.70
C HIS A 99 8.99 2.79 6.65
N TRP A 100 9.82 3.78 6.30
CA TRP A 100 11.28 3.60 6.22
C TRP A 100 11.89 3.32 7.60
N ASN A 101 11.54 4.12 8.61
CA ASN A 101 12.06 3.99 9.96
C ASN A 101 11.73 2.62 10.57
N HIS A 102 10.51 2.11 10.39
CA HIS A 102 10.12 0.80 10.92
C HIS A 102 10.81 -0.34 10.14
N SER A 103 10.86 -0.23 8.81
CA SER A 103 11.59 -1.19 7.97
C SER A 103 13.07 -1.30 8.36
N PHE A 104 13.68 -0.18 8.75
CA PHE A 104 15.03 -0.15 9.31
C PHE A 104 15.08 -0.76 10.72
N PHE A 105 14.18 -0.34 11.62
CA PHE A 105 14.12 -0.80 13.01
C PHE A 105 14.10 -2.33 13.14
N TRP A 106 13.25 -3.02 12.38
CA TRP A 106 13.15 -4.49 12.42
C TRP A 106 14.44 -5.19 11.98
N LYS A 107 15.20 -4.59 11.06
CA LYS A 107 16.48 -5.15 10.57
C LYS A 107 17.64 -4.91 11.52
N THR A 108 17.50 -3.97 12.45
CA THR A 108 18.53 -3.63 13.44
C THR A 108 18.40 -4.38 14.76
N MET A 109 17.33 -5.17 14.92
CA MET A 109 17.11 -6.00 16.09
C MET A 109 17.36 -7.46 15.73
N ALA A 110 17.74 -8.24 16.75
CA ALA A 110 17.90 -9.68 16.64
C ALA A 110 17.46 -10.33 17.95
N PRO A 111 16.97 -11.58 17.90
CA PRO A 111 16.79 -12.38 19.10
C PRO A 111 18.11 -12.52 19.87
N PRO A 112 18.05 -12.82 21.18
CA PRO A 112 19.23 -13.20 21.95
C PRO A 112 20.00 -14.33 21.26
N ALA A 113 21.34 -14.26 21.31
CA ALA A 113 22.23 -15.27 20.73
C ALA A 113 22.25 -16.57 21.55
#